data_AF-A0A956U0S9-F1
#
_entry.id   AF-A0A956U0S9-F1
#
_cell.length_a   1.000
_cell.length_b   1.000
_cell.length_c   1.000
_cell.angle_alpha   90.00
_cell.angle_beta   90.00
_cell.angle_gamma   90.00
#
_symmetry.space_group_name_H-M   'P 1'
#
loop_
_entity.id
_entity.type
_entity.pdbx_description
1 polymer ?
#
loop_
_entity_poly.entity_id
_entity_poly.type
_entity_poly.pdbx_seq_one_letter_code
_entity_poly.pdbx_strand_id
1 'polypeptide(L)'
;PFMIIFYIIGSIISLIAFRANILDAFGLVFYHAFNPTAAAGGFIGSTIAQTMRYGVARGIFSNESGLGSSPIAAAAAKTKNPVGQALVSMTQTFIDTIVVCTMTGIVIISSGLWSNGDTGAGLTSTVFELGISHSIGAAVLAISLAFFAYSTLVGWSYYGEKAIEYLFREGIIKPYR
;
A
#
# COMPACT_ATOMS: atom_id res chain seq x y z
N PRO A 1 -13.25 -7.50 1.28
CA PRO A 1 -13.05 -8.11 -0.05
C PRO A 1 -13.41 -7.17 -1.21
N PHE A 2 -14.58 -6.52 -1.17
CA PHE A 2 -15.03 -5.59 -2.22
C PHE A 2 -13.98 -4.52 -2.55
N MET A 3 -13.42 -3.84 -1.53
CA MET A 3 -12.43 -2.76 -1.72
C MET A 3 -11.22 -3.19 -2.57
N ILE A 4 -10.66 -4.37 -2.29
CA ILE A 4 -9.47 -4.89 -2.97
C ILE A 4 -9.82 -5.29 -4.40
N ILE A 5 -10.93 -6.02 -4.59
CA ILE A 5 -11.38 -6.45 -5.92
C ILE A 5 -11.66 -5.24 -6.81
N PHE A 6 -12.36 -4.24 -6.28
CA PHE A 6 -12.70 -3.02 -6.99
C PHE A 6 -11.44 -2.26 -7.43
N TYR A 7 -10.47 -2.09 -6.52
CA TYR A 7 -9.21 -1.43 -6.82
C TYR A 7 -8.35 -2.21 -7.84
N ILE A 8 -8.29 -3.54 -7.70
CA ILE A 8 -7.58 -4.43 -8.64
C ILE A 8 -8.19 -4.33 -10.03
N ILE A 9 -9.52 -4.33 -10.16
CA ILE A 9 -10.20 -4.17 -11.46
C ILE A 9 -9.82 -2.82 -12.09
N GLY A 10 -9.90 -1.72 -11.34
CA GLY A 10 -9.50 -0.40 -11.85
C GLY A 10 -8.02 -0.35 -12.27
N SER A 11 -7.16 -1.00 -11.50
CA SER A 11 -5.74 -1.11 -11.81
C SER A 11 -5.49 -1.94 -13.07
N ILE A 12 -6.19 -3.07 -13.25
CA ILE A 12 -6.10 -3.91 -14.45
C ILE A 12 -6.53 -3.13 -15.69
N ILE A 13 -7.65 -2.40 -15.62
CA ILE A 13 -8.13 -1.58 -16.75
C ILE A 13 -7.06 -0.54 -17.13
N SER A 14 -6.49 0.14 -16.14
CA SER A 14 -5.40 1.11 -16.37
C SER A 14 -4.16 0.46 -16.97
N LEU A 15 -3.77 -0.73 -16.51
CA LEU A 15 -2.64 -1.49 -17.08
C LEU A 15 -2.89 -1.91 -18.52
N ILE A 16 -4.13 -2.27 -18.89
CA ILE A 16 -4.49 -2.60 -20.27
C ILE A 16 -4.30 -1.37 -21.19
N ALA A 17 -4.60 -0.17 -20.69
CA ALA A 17 -4.36 1.07 -21.41
C ALA A 17 -2.86 1.35 -21.59
N PHE A 18 -2.04 1.06 -20.56
CA PHE A 18 -0.58 1.26 -20.58
C PHE A 18 0.22 0.01 -20.96
N ARG A 19 -0.41 -0.98 -21.62
CA ARG A 19 0.15 -2.34 -21.79
C ARG A 19 1.54 -2.39 -22.43
N ALA A 20 1.85 -1.44 -23.32
CA ALA A 20 3.13 -1.38 -24.00
C ALA A 20 4.29 -1.09 -23.05
N ASN A 21 4.03 -0.34 -21.98
CA ASN A 21 5.05 0.16 -21.05
C ASN A 21 5.20 -0.72 -19.80
N ILE A 22 4.42 -1.79 -19.65
CA ILE A 22 4.46 -2.63 -18.44
C ILE A 22 5.85 -3.25 -18.26
N LEU A 23 6.43 -3.81 -19.32
CA LEU A 23 7.72 -4.47 -19.24
C LEU A 23 8.84 -3.46 -18.96
N ASP A 24 8.76 -2.29 -19.62
CA ASP A 24 9.68 -1.18 -19.38
C ASP A 24 9.57 -0.64 -17.95
N ALA A 25 8.36 -0.61 -17.37
CA ALA A 25 8.14 -0.20 -15.99
C ALA A 25 8.87 -1.12 -15.00
N PHE A 26 8.79 -2.45 -15.18
CA PHE A 26 9.61 -3.38 -14.38
C PHE A 26 11.11 -3.14 -14.61
N GLY A 27 11.51 -2.96 -15.87
CA GLY A 27 12.90 -2.63 -16.23
C GLY A 27 13.41 -1.40 -15.49
N LEU A 28 12.64 -0.31 -15.45
CA LEU A 28 12.95 0.91 -14.72
C LEU A 28 13.06 0.69 -13.22
N VAL A 29 12.16 -0.10 -12.61
CA VAL A 29 12.22 -0.42 -11.17
C VAL A 29 13.53 -1.12 -10.85
N PHE A 30 13.88 -2.19 -11.57
CA PHE A 30 15.13 -2.92 -11.32
C PHE A 30 16.36 -2.09 -11.67
N TYR A 31 16.33 -1.35 -12.78
CA TYR A 31 17.43 -0.49 -13.19
C TYR A 31 17.70 0.58 -12.12
N HIS A 32 16.72 1.36 -11.69
CA HIS A 32 16.92 2.40 -10.70
C HIS A 32 17.16 1.88 -9.27
N ALA A 33 16.70 0.66 -8.95
CA ALA A 33 17.00 0.03 -7.67
C ALA A 33 18.49 -0.34 -7.55
N PHE A 34 19.12 -0.78 -8.64
CA PHE A 34 20.51 -1.28 -8.64
C PHE A 34 21.53 -0.40 -9.37
N ASN A 35 21.07 0.58 -10.16
CA ASN A 35 21.89 1.53 -10.93
C ASN A 35 21.39 2.96 -10.68
N PRO A 36 21.66 3.52 -9.49
CA PRO A 36 21.32 4.89 -9.18
C PRO A 36 22.18 5.78 -10.07
N THR A 37 21.55 6.73 -10.75
CA THR A 37 22.22 7.62 -11.69
C THR A 37 23.47 8.23 -11.05
N ALA A 38 24.60 8.02 -11.73
CA ALA A 38 25.94 8.38 -11.29
C ALA A 38 26.12 9.90 -11.19
N ALA A 39 25.62 10.52 -10.12
CA ALA A 39 26.11 11.80 -9.65
C ALA A 39 27.35 11.51 -8.78
N ALA A 40 28.52 11.51 -9.43
CA ALA A 40 29.88 11.50 -8.88
C ALA A 40 30.04 11.20 -7.37
N GLY A 41 30.54 9.99 -7.06
CA GLY A 41 31.43 9.69 -5.92
C GLY A 41 30.86 9.69 -4.49
N GLY A 42 29.86 10.52 -4.17
CA GLY A 42 29.27 10.64 -2.82
C GLY A 42 27.75 10.77 -2.79
N PHE A 43 27.12 11.19 -3.89
CA PHE A 43 25.66 11.27 -4.03
C PHE A 43 25.01 9.93 -4.36
N ILE A 44 25.75 8.99 -4.96
CA ILE A 44 25.24 7.64 -5.29
C ILE A 44 24.74 6.92 -4.04
N GLY A 45 25.52 6.99 -2.94
CA GLY A 45 25.14 6.39 -1.66
C GLY A 45 23.94 7.06 -1.02
N SER A 46 23.82 8.39 -1.11
CA SER A 46 22.69 9.13 -0.52
C SER A 46 21.39 8.90 -1.29
N THR A 47 21.44 8.80 -2.63
CA THR A 47 20.27 8.47 -3.46
C THR A 47 19.81 7.04 -3.22
N ILE A 48 20.70 6.04 -3.17
CA ILE A 48 20.33 4.67 -2.78
C ILE A 48 19.71 4.65 -1.39
N ALA A 49 20.40 5.25 -0.42
CA ALA A 49 19.96 5.26 0.97
C ALA A 49 18.58 5.93 1.11
N GLN A 50 18.33 7.02 0.38
CA GLN A 50 17.02 7.65 0.35
C GLN A 50 15.96 6.78 -0.31
N THR A 51 16.22 6.21 -1.49
CA THR A 51 15.26 5.32 -2.18
C THR A 51 14.91 4.11 -1.32
N MET A 52 15.91 3.45 -0.73
CA MET A 52 15.68 2.35 0.21
C MET A 52 14.92 2.82 1.45
N ARG A 53 15.32 3.94 2.06
CA ARG A 53 14.64 4.47 3.24
C ARG A 53 13.18 4.77 2.96
N TYR A 54 12.87 5.44 1.85
CA TYR A 54 11.49 5.75 1.48
C TYR A 54 10.71 4.48 1.12
N GLY A 55 11.30 3.54 0.38
CA GLY A 55 10.68 2.25 0.05
C GLY A 55 10.38 1.41 1.28
N VAL A 56 11.35 1.24 2.17
CA VAL A 56 11.20 0.49 3.43
C VAL A 56 10.21 1.19 4.36
N ALA A 57 10.34 2.51 4.57
CA ALA A 57 9.44 3.24 5.47
C ALA A 57 7.99 3.22 4.98
N ARG A 58 7.75 3.46 3.68
CA ARG A 58 6.40 3.38 3.09
C ARG A 58 5.87 1.95 3.07
N GLY A 59 6.73 0.97 2.80
CA GLY A 59 6.36 -0.45 2.81
C GLY A 59 5.93 -0.92 4.19
N ILE A 60 6.71 -0.64 5.23
CA ILE A 60 6.38 -0.95 6.63
C ILE A 60 5.11 -0.24 7.06
N PHE A 61 4.90 1.01 6.63
CA PHE A 61 3.67 1.74 6.93
C PHE A 61 2.43 1.10 6.27
N SER A 62 2.56 0.55 5.06
CA SER A 62 1.46 -0.09 4.33
C SER A 62 1.08 -1.45 4.91
N ASN A 63 2.07 -2.32 5.11
CA ASN A 63 1.81 -3.71 5.51
C ASN A 63 1.93 -3.97 7.02
N GLU A 64 2.32 -2.95 7.80
CA GLU A 64 2.50 -2.99 9.26
C GLU A 64 3.57 -3.98 9.74
N SER A 65 4.52 -4.37 8.86
CA SER A 65 5.56 -5.34 9.20
C SER A 65 6.50 -4.80 10.27
N GLY A 66 6.62 -5.52 11.38
CA GLY A 66 7.48 -5.14 12.49
C GLY A 66 6.88 -4.10 13.45
N LEU A 67 5.64 -3.65 13.24
CA LEU A 67 4.94 -2.74 14.17
C LEU A 67 4.31 -3.47 15.38
N GLY A 68 4.05 -4.77 15.26
CA GLY A 68 3.42 -5.57 16.32
C GLY A 68 1.92 -5.32 16.51
N SER A 69 1.27 -4.56 15.63
CA SER A 69 -0.18 -4.29 15.63
C SER A 69 -1.00 -5.47 15.08
N SER A 70 -0.59 -6.05 13.95
CA SER A 70 -1.34 -7.11 13.26
C SER A 70 -1.60 -8.39 14.11
N PRO A 71 -0.73 -8.81 15.04
CA PRO A 71 -1.04 -9.92 15.96
C PRO A 71 -2.23 -9.65 16.88
N ILE A 72 -2.59 -8.39 17.16
CA ILE A 72 -3.77 -8.04 17.97
C ILE A 72 -5.05 -8.51 17.27
N ALA A 73 -5.16 -8.31 15.95
CA ALA A 73 -6.26 -8.87 15.16
C ALA A 73 -6.23 -10.41 15.18
N ALA A 74 -5.04 -10.99 14.99
CA ALA A 74 -4.88 -12.44 14.90
C ALA A 74 -5.28 -13.15 16.20
N ALA A 75 -5.06 -12.52 17.36
CA ALA A 75 -5.45 -13.03 18.67
C ALA A 75 -6.98 -13.13 18.85
N ALA A 76 -7.76 -12.32 18.13
CA ALA A 76 -9.22 -12.36 18.17
C ALA A 76 -9.82 -13.50 17.32
N ALA A 77 -9.01 -14.15 16.49
CA ALA A 77 -9.49 -15.20 15.60
C ALA A 77 -9.85 -16.48 16.37
N LYS A 78 -10.98 -17.09 16.01
CA LYS A 78 -11.42 -18.37 16.57
C LYS A 78 -10.63 -19.51 15.94
N THR A 79 -9.41 -19.74 16.43
CA THR A 79 -8.53 -20.82 15.98
C THR A 79 -8.05 -21.67 17.14
N LYS A 80 -7.87 -22.97 16.90
CA LYS A 80 -7.22 -23.90 17.83
C LYS A 80 -5.73 -24.07 17.52
N ASN A 81 -5.29 -23.59 16.35
CA ASN A 81 -3.93 -23.75 15.86
C ASN A 81 -3.29 -22.36 15.63
N PRO A 82 -2.35 -21.93 16.49
CA PRO A 82 -1.69 -20.64 16.36
C PRO A 82 -0.87 -20.53 15.08
N VAL A 83 -0.26 -21.63 14.61
CA VAL A 83 0.51 -21.66 13.35
C VAL A 83 -0.41 -21.41 12.16
N GLY A 84 -1.59 -22.04 12.15
CA GLY A 84 -2.58 -21.82 11.10
C GLY A 84 -3.03 -20.36 11.03
N GLN A 85 -3.27 -19.73 12.18
CA GLN A 85 -3.66 -18.32 12.22
C GLN A 85 -2.52 -17.38 11.82
N ALA A 86 -1.28 -17.70 12.20
CA ALA A 86 -0.11 -16.94 11.77
C ALA A 86 0.07 -16.98 10.25
N LEU A 87 -0.14 -18.14 9.62
CA LEU A 87 -0.10 -18.27 8.16
C LEU A 87 -1.18 -17.42 7.48
N VAL A 88 -2.41 -17.40 8.03
CA VAL A 88 -3.46 -16.52 7.54
C VAL A 88 -3.07 -15.04 7.71
N SER A 89 -2.53 -14.66 8.87
CA SER A 89 -2.11 -13.28 9.13
C SER A 89 -0.98 -12.82 8.20
N MET A 90 -0.06 -13.72 7.83
CA MET A 90 1.03 -13.41 6.91
C MET A 90 0.53 -13.09 5.49
N THR A 91 -0.66 -13.58 5.10
CA THR A 91 -1.25 -13.24 3.79
C THR A 91 -1.58 -11.75 3.66
N GLN A 92 -1.72 -11.01 4.77
CA GLN A 92 -1.92 -9.56 4.76
C GLN A 92 -0.81 -8.85 4.00
N THR A 93 0.45 -9.11 4.35
CA THR A 93 1.62 -8.47 3.73
C THR A 93 1.72 -8.81 2.24
N PHE A 94 1.39 -10.04 1.87
CA PHE A 94 1.37 -10.45 0.47
C PHE A 94 0.31 -9.70 -0.33
N ILE A 95 -0.93 -9.67 0.16
CA ILE A 95 -2.04 -9.00 -0.54
C ILE A 95 -1.78 -7.49 -0.62
N ASP A 96 -1.32 -6.87 0.48
CA ASP A 96 -1.05 -5.44 0.53
C ASP A 96 0.12 -5.05 -0.39
N THR A 97 1.31 -5.56 -0.13
CA THR A 97 2.52 -5.08 -0.80
C THR A 97 2.75 -5.74 -2.16
N ILE A 98 2.65 -7.06 -2.23
CA ILE A 98 3.01 -7.82 -3.46
C ILE A 98 1.91 -7.71 -4.51
N VAL A 99 0.63 -7.63 -4.10
CA VAL A 99 -0.48 -7.47 -5.05
C VAL A 99 -0.83 -5.99 -5.21
N VAL A 100 -1.39 -5.36 -4.18
CA VAL A 100 -2.00 -4.03 -4.31
C VAL A 100 -0.95 -2.95 -4.59
N CYS A 101 0.06 -2.77 -3.73
CA CYS A 101 1.07 -1.73 -3.91
C CYS A 101 1.90 -1.92 -5.19
N THR A 102 2.20 -3.16 -5.56
CA THR A 102 2.93 -3.45 -6.81
C THR A 102 2.09 -3.06 -8.02
N MET A 103 0.79 -3.38 -8.05
CA MET A 103 -0.10 -2.92 -9.11
C MET A 103 -0.17 -1.40 -9.19
N THR A 104 -0.30 -0.71 -8.05
CA THR A 104 -0.28 0.76 -7.98
C THR A 104 1.02 1.32 -8.56
N GLY A 105 2.18 0.79 -8.15
CA GLY A 105 3.49 1.24 -8.62
C GLY A 105 3.67 1.04 -10.12
N ILE A 106 3.30 -0.13 -10.65
CA ILE A 106 3.42 -0.41 -12.09
C ILE A 106 2.45 0.44 -12.90
N VAL A 107 1.22 0.68 -12.43
CA VAL A 107 0.27 1.60 -13.09
C VAL A 107 0.86 3.01 -13.18
N ILE A 108 1.42 3.53 -12.07
CA ILE A 108 2.05 4.86 -12.04
C ILE A 108 3.23 4.94 -13.00
N ILE A 109 4.16 3.98 -12.94
CA ILE A 109 5.37 4.03 -13.79
C ILE A 109 5.00 3.86 -15.27
N SER A 110 4.09 2.92 -15.59
CA SER A 110 3.66 2.64 -16.98
C SER A 110 2.95 3.84 -17.63
N SER A 111 2.35 4.73 -16.82
CA SER A 111 1.71 5.96 -17.32
C SER A 111 2.71 7.05 -17.74
N GLY A 112 3.97 6.98 -17.28
CA GLY A 112 4.97 8.02 -17.50
C GLY A 112 4.77 9.31 -16.69
N LEU A 113 3.71 9.43 -15.88
CA LEU A 113 3.41 10.63 -15.10
C LEU A 113 4.15 10.71 -13.76
N TRP A 114 4.95 9.70 -13.41
CA TRP A 114 5.67 9.63 -12.13
C TRP A 114 6.66 10.78 -11.86
N SER A 115 6.97 11.59 -12.88
CA SER A 115 7.83 12.78 -12.79
C SER A 115 7.12 14.10 -13.14
N ASN A 116 5.78 14.14 -13.20
CA ASN A 116 5.01 15.31 -13.64
C ASN A 116 4.84 16.41 -12.56
N GLY A 117 5.29 16.16 -11.33
CA GLY A 117 5.19 17.08 -10.18
C GLY A 117 4.03 16.77 -9.22
N ASP A 118 3.07 15.93 -9.62
CA ASP A 118 2.02 15.45 -8.72
C ASP A 118 2.58 14.47 -7.69
N THR A 119 2.00 14.44 -6.49
CA THR A 119 2.43 13.53 -5.42
C THR A 119 1.25 12.85 -4.73
N GLY A 120 1.51 11.70 -4.11
CA GLY A 120 0.54 10.98 -3.29
C GLY A 120 -0.73 10.60 -4.05
N ALA A 121 -1.90 10.87 -3.45
CA ALA A 121 -3.20 10.51 -4.01
C ALA A 121 -3.55 11.29 -5.29
N GLY A 122 -3.01 12.51 -5.44
CA GLY A 122 -3.21 13.32 -6.65
C GLY A 122 -2.57 12.66 -7.87
N LEU A 123 -1.32 12.19 -7.72
CA LEU A 123 -0.63 11.47 -8.79
C LEU A 123 -1.39 10.22 -9.22
N THR A 124 -1.84 9.39 -8.26
CA THR A 124 -2.65 8.21 -8.59
C THR A 124 -3.97 8.57 -9.26
N SER A 125 -4.59 9.70 -8.90
CA SER A 125 -5.84 10.17 -9.56
C SER A 125 -5.57 10.47 -11.01
N THR A 126 -4.60 11.35 -11.30
CA THR A 126 -4.24 11.74 -12.67
C THR A 126 -3.91 10.52 -13.53
N VAL A 127 -3.23 9.52 -12.96
CA VAL A 127 -2.89 8.28 -13.66
C VAL A 127 -4.13 7.42 -13.97
N PHE A 128 -5.05 7.25 -13.02
CA PHE A 128 -6.29 6.48 -13.24
C PHE A 128 -7.23 7.19 -14.22
N GLU A 129 -7.28 8.51 -14.17
CA GLU A 129 -8.01 9.35 -15.14
C GLU A 129 -7.49 9.14 -16.56
N LEU A 130 -6.17 9.06 -16.72
CA LEU A 130 -5.54 8.78 -18.01
C LEU A 130 -5.77 7.33 -18.47
N GLY A 131 -5.71 6.36 -17.56
CA GLY A 131 -5.76 4.93 -17.87
C GLY A 131 -7.16 4.38 -18.14
N ILE A 132 -8.22 5.01 -17.60
CA ILE A 132 -9.60 4.55 -17.75
C ILE A 132 -10.42 5.56 -18.56
N SER A 133 -10.60 6.74 -17.98
CA SER A 133 -11.33 7.90 -18.51
C SER A 133 -11.36 8.96 -17.41
N HIS A 134 -11.34 10.24 -17.77
CA HIS A 134 -11.17 11.34 -16.82
C HIS A 134 -12.17 11.30 -15.64
N SER A 135 -13.48 11.15 -15.90
CA SER A 135 -14.46 11.12 -14.79
C SER A 135 -14.51 9.79 -14.05
N ILE A 136 -14.32 8.67 -14.76
CA ILE A 136 -14.49 7.33 -14.20
C ILE A 136 -13.26 6.93 -13.38
N GLY A 137 -12.05 7.23 -13.86
CA GLY A 137 -10.79 6.93 -13.19
C GLY A 137 -10.68 7.61 -11.82
N ALA A 138 -10.98 8.91 -11.78
CA ALA A 138 -11.03 9.67 -10.53
C ALA A 138 -12.05 9.08 -9.54
N ALA A 139 -13.25 8.73 -10.01
CA ALA A 139 -14.29 8.15 -9.17
C ALA A 139 -13.89 6.77 -8.61
N VAL A 140 -13.30 5.90 -9.44
CA VAL A 140 -12.81 4.59 -9.02
C VAL A 140 -11.76 4.73 -7.92
N LEU A 141 -10.81 5.65 -8.08
CA LEU A 141 -9.79 5.87 -7.06
C LEU A 141 -10.37 6.46 -5.78
N ALA A 142 -11.22 7.49 -5.89
CA ALA A 142 -11.84 8.15 -4.73
C ALA A 142 -12.66 7.16 -3.89
N ILE A 143 -13.48 6.32 -4.54
CA ILE A 143 -14.25 5.27 -3.87
C ILE A 143 -13.33 4.25 -3.21
N SER A 144 -12.27 3.83 -3.90
CA SER A 144 -11.29 2.88 -3.35
C SER A 144 -10.58 3.47 -2.12
N LEU A 145 -10.12 4.71 -2.19
CA LEU A 145 -9.46 5.41 -1.08
C LEU A 145 -10.39 5.58 0.12
N ALA A 146 -11.67 5.88 -0.10
CA ALA A 146 -12.66 5.97 0.97
C ALA A 146 -12.79 4.62 1.72
N PHE A 147 -12.89 3.51 0.99
CA PHE A 147 -12.96 2.18 1.60
C PHE A 147 -11.65 1.78 2.29
N PHE A 148 -10.49 2.06 1.68
CA PHE A 148 -9.19 1.79 2.30
C PHE A 148 -9.05 2.55 3.62
N ALA A 149 -9.26 3.87 3.60
CA ALA A 149 -9.18 4.70 4.79
C ALA A 149 -10.16 4.23 5.88
N TYR A 150 -11.41 3.94 5.50
CA TYR A 150 -12.41 3.43 6.45
C TYR A 150 -12.00 2.10 7.08
N SER A 151 -11.50 1.15 6.27
CA SER A 151 -11.07 -0.16 6.77
C SER A 151 -9.90 -0.05 7.74
N THR A 152 -8.93 0.83 7.46
CA THR A 152 -7.79 1.10 8.34
C THR A 152 -8.24 1.73 9.65
N LEU A 153 -9.17 2.70 9.61
CA LEU A 153 -9.72 3.34 10.81
C LEU A 153 -10.39 2.32 11.75
N VAL A 154 -11.20 1.41 11.21
CA VAL A 154 -11.85 0.36 12.00
C VAL A 154 -10.81 -0.59 12.63
N GLY A 155 -9.81 -1.01 11.85
CA GLY A 155 -8.74 -1.88 12.35
C GLY A 155 -7.92 -1.24 13.47
N TRP A 156 -7.45 -0.01 13.25
CA TRP A 156 -6.64 0.72 14.22
C TRP A 156 -7.43 1.15 15.46
N SER A 157 -8.73 1.45 15.33
CA SER A 157 -9.61 1.65 16.48
C SER A 157 -9.64 0.40 17.36
N TYR A 158 -9.76 -0.80 16.78
CA TYR A 158 -9.71 -2.05 17.55
C TYR A 158 -8.34 -2.30 18.19
N TYR A 159 -7.24 -2.03 17.47
CA TYR A 159 -5.88 -2.19 18.00
C TYR A 159 -5.64 -1.30 19.21
N GLY A 160 -6.04 -0.03 19.10
CA GLY A 160 -5.92 0.91 20.21
C GLY A 160 -6.87 0.60 21.36
N GLU A 161 -8.07 0.07 21.10
CA GLU A 161 -8.99 -0.40 22.14
C GLU A 161 -8.33 -1.49 23.01
N LYS A 162 -7.70 -2.49 22.40
CA LYS A 162 -7.00 -3.55 23.14
C LYS A 162 -5.77 -3.03 23.88
N ALA A 163 -5.04 -2.07 23.30
CA ALA A 163 -3.89 -1.46 23.95
C ALA A 163 -4.28 -0.62 25.18
N ILE A 164 -5.35 0.18 25.09
CA ILE A 164 -5.81 1.00 26.20
C ILE A 164 -6.49 0.17 27.30
N GLU A 165 -7.19 -0.90 26.93
CA GLU A 165 -7.74 -1.89 27.85
C GLU A 165 -6.62 -2.57 28.66
N TYR A 166 -5.51 -2.92 28.03
CA TYR A 166 -4.35 -3.49 28.74
C TYR A 166 -3.79 -2.51 29.80
N LEU A 167 -3.77 -1.20 29.51
CA LEU A 167 -3.21 -0.18 30.41
C LEU A 167 -4.18 0.23 31.54
N PHE A 168 -5.45 0.43 31.23
CA PHE A 168 -6.42 1.04 32.14
C PHE A 168 -7.63 0.16 32.47
N ARG A 169 -7.61 -1.10 32.03
CA ARG A 169 -8.70 -2.09 32.18
C ARG A 169 -9.97 -1.70 31.41
N GLU A 170 -11.00 -2.52 31.51
CA GLU A 170 -12.22 -2.44 30.68
C GLU A 170 -13.01 -1.12 30.80
N GLY A 171 -12.86 -0.38 31.91
CA GLY A 171 -13.63 0.84 32.18
C GLY A 171 -13.41 1.98 31.17
N ILE A 172 -12.30 1.96 30.43
CA ILE A 172 -11.92 3.01 29.47
C ILE A 172 -12.39 2.73 28.03
N ILE A 173 -12.93 1.54 27.75
CA ILE A 173 -13.28 1.11 26.39
C ILE A 173 -14.36 2.02 25.78
N LYS A 174 -15.40 2.37 26.54
CA LYS A 174 -16.51 3.22 26.04
C LYS A 174 -16.05 4.65 25.71
N PRO A 175 -15.26 5.34 26.56
CA PRO A 175 -14.68 6.63 26.20
C PRO A 175 -13.71 6.60 25.00
N TYR A 176 -13.06 5.46 24.74
CA TYR A 176 -12.09 5.33 23.65
C TYR A 176 -12.74 5.17 22.26
N ARG A 177 -13.94 4.58 22.21
CA ARG A 177 -14.70 4.32 20.97
C ARG A 177 -15.51 5.55 20.55
#